data_AF-A0A412N059-F1
#
_entry.id   AF-A0A412N059-F1
#
_cell.length_a   1.000
_cell.length_b   1.000
_cell.length_c   1.000
_cell.angle_alpha   90.00
_cell.angle_beta   90.00
_cell.angle_gamma   90.00
#
_symmetry.space_group_name_H-M   'P 1'
#
loop_
_entity.id
_entity.type
_entity.pdbx_description
1 polymer ?
#
loop_
_entity_poly.entity_id
_entity_poly.type
_entity_poly.pdbx_seq_one_letter_code
_entity_poly.pdbx_strand_id
1 'polypeptide(L)'
;MPEGVGVSDSAGKNADRVQLTFPEDENASADRFIPVWKKALTAEESHADQAEKKGDTFQWKDGGSVEYNGRTWLVGTYEDNSGITTLLFTDVEPGSVYVLISNFDQHKKEAEALLNSIEFPDDMAEAVSEAREVEISSIEIK
;
A
#
# COMPACT_ATOMS: atom_id res chain seq x y z
N MET A 1 13.06 -7.30 5.22
CA MET A 1 11.71 -7.37 5.81
C MET A 1 11.83 -7.37 7.33
N PRO A 2 10.99 -6.63 8.07
CA PRO A 2 10.97 -6.69 9.53
C PRO A 2 10.59 -8.11 9.99
N GLU A 3 11.15 -8.56 11.11
CA GLU A 3 10.79 -9.85 11.70
C GLU A 3 9.31 -9.85 12.12
N GLY A 4 8.55 -10.87 11.71
CA GLY A 4 7.14 -11.05 12.11
C GLY A 4 6.06 -10.57 11.13
N VAL A 5 6.43 -10.07 9.94
CA VAL A 5 5.46 -9.65 8.92
C VAL A 5 4.98 -10.85 8.10
N GLY A 6 3.69 -11.18 8.15
CA GLY A 6 3.07 -12.23 7.35
C GLY A 6 2.64 -11.73 5.97
N VAL A 7 3.03 -12.43 4.90
CA VAL A 7 2.62 -12.14 3.51
C VAL A 7 1.44 -13.04 3.13
N SER A 8 0.35 -12.45 2.63
CA SER A 8 -0.77 -13.22 2.06
C SER A 8 -1.24 -12.63 0.73
N ASP A 9 -1.48 -13.50 -0.26
CA ASP A 9 -2.18 -13.16 -1.50
C ASP A 9 -3.69 -13.28 -1.25
N SER A 10 -4.31 -12.19 -0.77
CA SER A 10 -5.69 -12.26 -0.25
C SER A 10 -6.76 -11.94 -1.30
N ALA A 11 -6.44 -11.91 -2.60
CA ALA A 11 -7.43 -11.50 -3.61
C ALA A 11 -7.39 -12.25 -4.95
N GLY A 12 -7.00 -13.53 -4.95
CA GLY A 12 -7.27 -14.46 -6.06
C GLY A 12 -6.66 -14.05 -7.40
N LYS A 13 -6.95 -14.82 -8.46
CA LYS A 13 -6.31 -14.75 -9.80
C LYS A 13 -6.33 -13.40 -10.54
N ASN A 14 -6.86 -12.32 -9.93
CA ASN A 14 -7.04 -11.02 -10.56
C ASN A 14 -6.52 -9.81 -9.75
N ALA A 15 -5.82 -9.99 -8.63
CA ALA A 15 -5.46 -8.87 -7.76
C ALA A 15 -4.01 -8.39 -7.90
N ASP A 16 -3.82 -7.14 -8.32
CA ASP A 16 -2.58 -6.36 -8.18
C ASP A 16 -2.29 -5.96 -6.72
N ARG A 17 -2.55 -6.84 -5.74
CA ARG A 17 -2.59 -6.50 -4.31
C ARG A 17 -1.84 -7.53 -3.48
N VAL A 18 -0.69 -7.14 -2.93
CA VAL A 18 0.01 -7.89 -1.88
C VAL A 18 -0.55 -7.45 -0.52
N GLN A 19 -0.77 -8.35 0.43
CA GLN A 19 -1.15 -7.97 1.80
C GLN A 19 -0.05 -8.39 2.78
N LEU A 20 0.53 -7.42 3.48
CA LEU A 20 1.36 -7.67 4.65
C LEU A 20 0.54 -7.40 5.92
N THR A 21 0.60 -8.33 6.87
CA THR A 21 -0.05 -8.21 8.18
C THR A 21 1.03 -8.02 9.25
N PHE A 22 0.88 -7.00 10.08
CA PHE A 22 1.77 -6.73 11.21
C PHE A 22 1.37 -7.58 12.42
N PRO A 23 2.31 -7.96 13.31
CA PRO A 23 2.00 -8.71 14.51
C PRO A 23 1.02 -7.95 15.41
N GLU A 24 0.07 -8.67 16.01
CA GLU A 24 -1.01 -8.14 16.85
C GLU A 24 -0.45 -7.45 18.11
N ASP A 25 -0.68 -6.15 18.25
CA ASP A 25 -0.86 -5.54 19.58
C ASP A 25 -2.28 -5.83 20.07
N GLU A 26 -2.45 -5.93 21.40
CA GLU A 26 -3.60 -6.50 22.14
C GLU A 26 -4.98 -5.78 21.94
N ASN A 27 -5.17 -5.00 20.87
CA ASN A 27 -6.43 -4.34 20.52
C ASN A 27 -6.66 -4.30 18.99
N ALA A 28 -7.08 -5.43 18.42
CA ALA A 28 -8.16 -5.56 17.44
C ALA A 28 -8.27 -4.52 16.29
N SER A 29 -7.26 -4.43 15.43
CA SER A 29 -7.45 -4.22 13.98
C SER A 29 -6.25 -4.79 13.25
N ALA A 30 -6.45 -5.74 12.34
CA ALA A 30 -5.34 -6.27 11.54
C ALA A 30 -4.79 -5.15 10.65
N ASP A 31 -3.65 -4.56 11.04
CA ASP A 31 -3.01 -3.54 10.23
C ASP A 31 -2.52 -4.18 8.94
N ARG A 32 -2.94 -3.56 7.83
CA ARG A 32 -2.68 -4.06 6.49
C ARG A 32 -1.82 -3.06 5.76
N PHE A 33 -0.76 -3.55 5.15
CA PHE A 33 0.00 -2.82 4.14
C PHE A 33 -0.33 -3.42 2.77
N ILE A 34 -0.94 -2.61 1.89
CA ILE A 34 -1.40 -3.07 0.57
C ILE A 34 -0.87 -2.13 -0.52
N PRO A 35 0.19 -2.50 -1.25
CA PRO A 35 0.59 -1.79 -2.46
C PRO A 35 -0.40 -2.09 -3.60
N VAL A 36 -0.71 -1.06 -4.39
CA VAL A 36 -1.57 -1.13 -5.57
C VAL A 36 -0.94 -0.31 -6.69
N TRP A 37 -0.66 -0.95 -7.81
CA TRP A 37 -0.18 -0.27 -9.02
C TRP A 37 -1.33 0.22 -9.90
N LYS A 38 -1.17 1.42 -10.45
CA LYS A 38 -2.06 2.09 -11.40
C LYS A 38 -1.26 2.52 -12.62
N LYS A 39 -1.25 1.66 -13.63
CA LYS A 39 -0.48 1.84 -14.89
C LYS A 39 -0.73 3.15 -15.63
N ALA A 40 -1.94 3.71 -15.53
CA ALA A 40 -2.40 4.80 -16.39
C ALA A 40 -2.60 6.15 -15.66
N LEU A 41 -2.35 6.21 -14.36
CA LEU A 41 -2.59 7.39 -13.55
C LEU A 41 -1.29 7.81 -12.90
N THR A 42 -1.01 9.11 -12.88
CA THR A 42 0.02 9.68 -12.00
C THR A 42 -0.38 9.54 -10.53
N ALA A 43 0.55 9.79 -9.61
CA ALA A 43 0.26 9.79 -8.18
C ALA A 43 -0.80 10.83 -7.83
N GLU A 44 -0.75 12.02 -8.44
CA GLU A 44 -1.75 13.08 -8.26
C GLU A 44 -3.13 12.65 -8.77
N GLU A 45 -3.21 12.05 -9.96
CA GLU A 45 -4.48 11.56 -10.52
C GLU A 45 -5.06 10.41 -9.68
N SER A 46 -4.21 9.49 -9.22
CA SER A 46 -4.62 8.41 -8.32
C SER A 46 -5.09 8.93 -6.96
N HIS A 47 -4.45 9.96 -6.43
CA HIS A 47 -4.85 10.61 -5.18
C HIS A 47 -6.22 11.28 -5.33
N ALA A 48 -6.40 12.08 -6.40
CA ALA A 48 -7.68 12.71 -6.71
C ALA A 48 -8.81 11.68 -6.93
N ASP A 49 -8.54 10.59 -7.66
CA ASP A 49 -9.50 9.49 -7.87
C ASP A 49 -9.93 8.84 -6.54
N GLN A 50 -9.00 8.66 -5.59
CA GLN A 50 -9.34 8.16 -4.26
C GLN A 50 -10.11 9.21 -3.44
N ALA A 51 -9.73 10.48 -3.51
CA ALA A 51 -10.43 11.58 -2.86
C ALA A 51 -11.89 11.67 -3.34
N GLU A 52 -12.16 11.54 -4.64
CA GLU A 52 -13.52 11.54 -5.19
C GLU A 52 -14.32 10.32 -4.75
N LYS A 53 -13.72 9.12 -4.81
CA LYS A 53 -14.40 7.87 -4.41
C LYS A 53 -14.72 7.82 -2.92
N LYS A 54 -13.90 8.49 -2.10
CA LYS A 54 -14.02 8.45 -0.64
C LYS A 54 -14.75 9.66 -0.09
N GLY A 55 -14.67 10.83 -0.72
CA GLY A 55 -15.15 12.10 -0.17
C GLY A 55 -16.60 12.13 0.29
N ASP A 56 -17.52 11.44 -0.40
CA ASP A 56 -18.94 11.42 -0.03
C ASP A 56 -19.29 10.44 1.10
N THR A 57 -18.54 9.33 1.22
CA THR A 57 -18.88 8.22 2.14
C THR A 57 -17.94 8.13 3.33
N PHE A 58 -16.72 8.61 3.17
CA PHE A 58 -15.63 8.54 4.13
C PHE A 58 -15.02 9.94 4.25
N GLN A 59 -14.70 10.38 5.46
CA GLN A 59 -14.21 11.74 5.70
C GLN A 59 -12.76 11.90 5.18
N TRP A 60 -12.60 11.99 3.87
CA TRP A 60 -11.31 12.14 3.22
C TRP A 60 -10.62 13.44 3.66
N LYS A 61 -9.33 13.34 3.97
CA LYS A 61 -8.46 14.47 4.30
C LYS A 61 -7.18 14.37 3.50
N ASP A 62 -6.84 15.46 2.83
CA ASP A 62 -5.53 15.64 2.20
C ASP A 62 -4.46 15.85 3.28
N GLY A 63 -3.36 15.10 3.17
CA GLY A 63 -2.23 15.12 4.11
C GLY A 63 -0.98 15.78 3.55
N GLY A 64 -1.03 16.40 2.36
CA GLY A 64 0.14 16.96 1.68
C GLY A 64 1.08 15.88 1.16
N SER A 65 2.39 16.08 1.33
CA SER A 65 3.42 15.18 0.84
C SER A 65 4.51 14.89 1.88
N VAL A 66 5.06 13.68 1.84
CA VAL A 66 6.19 13.22 2.67
C VAL A 66 7.27 12.59 1.79
N GLU A 67 8.48 12.41 2.31
CA GLU A 67 9.58 11.78 1.58
C GLU A 67 10.03 10.49 2.27
N TYR A 68 10.07 9.39 1.49
CA TYR A 68 10.59 8.10 1.93
C TYR A 68 11.40 7.46 0.79
N ASN A 69 12.55 6.89 1.14
CA ASN A 69 13.52 6.33 0.18
C ASN A 69 13.90 7.28 -0.97
N GLY A 70 13.99 8.59 -0.70
CA GLY A 70 14.29 9.61 -1.72
C GLY A 70 13.17 9.85 -2.74
N ARG A 71 11.96 9.36 -2.47
CA ARG A 71 10.76 9.57 -3.29
C ARG A 71 9.74 10.41 -2.55
N THR A 72 9.04 11.27 -3.28
CA THR A 72 7.88 12.00 -2.78
C THR A 72 6.65 11.09 -2.77
N TRP A 73 5.93 11.12 -1.66
CA TRP A 73 4.68 10.42 -1.45
C TRP A 73 3.58 11.41 -1.12
N LEU A 74 2.52 11.47 -1.93
CA LEU A 74 1.31 12.22 -1.59
C LEU A 74 0.53 11.45 -0.53
N VAL A 75 -0.05 12.15 0.44
CA VAL A 75 -0.74 11.54 1.57
C VAL A 75 -2.21 11.88 1.51
N GLY A 76 -3.05 10.86 1.65
CA GLY A 76 -4.48 11.01 1.87
C GLY A 76 -4.93 10.10 3.00
N THR A 77 -5.89 10.55 3.80
CA THR A 77 -6.45 9.73 4.88
C THR A 77 -7.95 9.70 4.79
N TYR A 78 -8.55 8.59 5.20
CA TYR A 78 -9.98 8.53 5.46
C TYR A 78 -10.26 7.74 6.72
N GLU A 79 -11.35 8.07 7.40
CA GLU A 79 -11.81 7.38 8.59
C GLU A 79 -13.04 6.54 8.26
N ASP A 80 -13.04 5.29 8.70
CA ASP A 80 -14.20 4.40 8.68
C ASP A 80 -14.40 3.73 10.06
N ASN A 81 -15.37 2.82 10.15
CA ASN A 81 -15.67 2.13 11.43
C ASN A 81 -14.52 1.24 11.94
N SER A 82 -13.51 0.96 11.11
CA SER A 82 -12.31 0.20 11.45
C SER A 82 -11.11 1.08 11.81
N GLY A 83 -11.26 2.41 11.78
CA GLY A 83 -10.23 3.37 12.17
C GLY A 83 -9.79 4.27 11.02
N ILE A 84 -8.59 4.86 11.19
CA ILE A 84 -8.01 5.76 10.18
C ILE A 84 -7.15 4.92 9.24
N THR A 85 -7.39 5.08 7.94
CA THR A 85 -6.56 4.50 6.89
C THR A 85 -5.78 5.59 6.19
N THR A 86 -4.47 5.43 6.09
CA THR A 86 -3.56 6.30 5.35
C THR A 86 -3.24 5.68 4.00
N LEU A 87 -3.37 6.48 2.93
CA LEU A 87 -2.95 6.16 1.59
C LEU A 87 -1.75 7.02 1.24
N LEU A 88 -0.66 6.39 0.82
CA LEU A 88 0.54 7.06 0.32
C LEU A 88 0.71 6.76 -1.16
N PHE A 89 0.81 7.78 -2.01
CA PHE A 89 0.88 7.65 -3.47
C PHE A 89 2.22 8.16 -4.00
N THR A 90 2.87 7.41 -4.89
CA THR A 90 4.11 7.85 -5.53
C THR A 90 4.12 7.47 -7.01
N ASP A 91 4.77 8.29 -7.83
CA ASP A 91 4.92 8.02 -9.26
C ASP A 91 5.92 6.90 -9.50
N VAL A 92 5.61 6.05 -10.46
CA VAL A 92 6.47 4.98 -10.98
C VAL A 92 6.37 4.96 -12.50
N GLU A 93 7.29 4.28 -13.19
CA GLU A 93 7.20 4.19 -14.64
C GLU A 93 6.74 2.79 -15.09
N PRO A 94 5.62 2.67 -15.84
CA PRO A 94 4.59 3.67 -16.06
C PRO A 94 3.58 3.77 -14.90
N GLY A 95 3.08 4.98 -14.63
CA GLY A 95 1.93 5.25 -13.77
C GLY A 95 2.27 5.59 -12.31
N SER A 96 1.56 4.97 -11.37
CA SER A 96 1.73 5.25 -9.94
C SER A 96 1.51 4.01 -9.09
N VAL A 97 2.08 4.00 -7.90
CA VAL A 97 1.76 3.04 -6.85
C VAL A 97 1.16 3.80 -5.69
N TYR A 98 0.13 3.24 -5.07
CA TYR A 98 -0.29 3.66 -3.75
C TYR A 98 -0.27 2.52 -2.76
N VAL A 99 0.01 2.86 -1.51
CA VAL A 99 0.02 1.93 -0.39
C VAL A 99 -1.09 2.32 0.57
N LEU A 100 -1.96 1.37 0.92
CA LEU A 100 -2.86 1.50 2.07
C LEU A 100 -2.17 1.01 3.35
N ILE A 101 -2.25 1.80 4.42
CA ILE A 101 -1.80 1.43 5.77
C ILE A 101 -2.91 1.81 6.75
N SER A 102 -3.52 0.81 7.38
CA SER A 102 -4.44 1.03 8.51
C SER A 102 -3.65 1.47 9.74
N ASN A 103 -4.21 2.40 10.51
CA ASN A 103 -3.66 2.94 11.76
C ASN A 103 -2.17 3.32 11.67
N PHE A 104 -1.78 3.99 10.58
CA PHE A 104 -0.39 4.37 10.31
C PHE A 104 0.31 5.02 11.52
N ASP A 105 -0.38 5.89 12.25
CA ASP A 105 0.22 6.57 13.41
C ASP A 105 0.53 5.63 14.59
N GLN A 106 -0.19 4.51 14.72
CA GLN A 106 0.08 3.50 15.77
C GLN A 106 1.33 2.67 15.45
N HIS A 107 1.57 2.40 14.17
CA HIS A 107 2.70 1.59 13.67
C HIS A 107 3.66 2.39 12.80
N LYS A 108 3.82 3.69 13.12
CA LYS A 108 4.54 4.63 12.26
C LYS A 108 5.97 4.18 11.97
N LYS A 109 6.68 3.67 12.98
CA LYS A 109 8.07 3.27 12.84
C LYS A 109 8.22 2.09 11.88
N GLU A 110 7.33 1.10 11.99
CA GLU A 110 7.29 -0.09 11.15
C GLU A 110 6.88 0.26 9.73
N ALA A 111 5.87 1.13 9.58
CA ALA A 111 5.40 1.64 8.30
C ALA A 111 6.49 2.44 7.57
N GLU A 112 7.19 3.35 8.27
CA GLU A 112 8.31 4.11 7.72
C GLU A 112 9.49 3.22 7.36
N ALA A 113 9.81 2.22 8.17
CA ALA A 113 10.85 1.24 7.85
C ALA A 113 10.51 0.46 6.58
N LEU A 114 9.26 0.05 6.41
CA LEU A 114 8.79 -0.60 5.19
C LEU A 114 8.86 0.33 3.99
N LEU A 115 8.31 1.55 4.09
CA LEU A 115 8.33 2.55 3.00
C LEU A 115 9.76 2.89 2.56
N ASN A 116 10.70 2.97 3.50
CA ASN A 116 12.12 3.18 3.19
C ASN A 116 12.82 1.94 2.59
N SER A 117 12.21 0.76 2.68
CA SER A 117 12.74 -0.48 2.11
C SER A 117 12.13 -0.86 0.75
N ILE A 118 11.13 -0.12 0.28
CA ILE A 118 10.49 -0.40 -1.02
C ILE A 118 11.44 0.00 -2.13
N GLU A 119 11.75 -0.98 -2.97
CA GLU A 119 12.40 -0.77 -4.25
C GLU A 119 11.36 -0.95 -5.35
N PHE A 120 11.25 0.04 -6.23
CA PHE A 120 10.39 -0.06 -7.39
C PHE A 120 11.22 -0.52 -8.58
N PRO A 121 10.77 -1.55 -9.32
CA PRO A 121 11.43 -2.00 -10.53
C PRO A 121 11.41 -0.90 -11.61
N ASP A 122 12.42 -0.92 -12.48
CA ASP A 122 12.50 -0.01 -13.63
C ASP A 122 11.36 -0.28 -14.65
N ASP A 123 10.94 -1.54 -14.79
CA ASP A 123 9.75 -1.94 -15.56
C ASP A 123 8.67 -2.49 -14.63
N MET A 124 7.74 -1.62 -14.24
CA MET A 124 6.58 -2.01 -13.42
C MET A 124 5.65 -3.01 -14.12
N ALA A 125 5.57 -2.98 -15.46
CA ALA A 125 4.67 -3.86 -16.20
C ALA A 125 5.19 -5.30 -16.22
N GLU A 126 6.50 -5.47 -16.40
CA GLU A 126 7.16 -6.77 -16.28
C GLU A 126 7.04 -7.33 -14.86
N ALA A 127 7.39 -6.53 -13.85
CA ALA A 127 7.35 -6.98 -12.46
C ALA A 127 5.94 -7.39 -11.98
N VAL A 128 4.90 -6.69 -12.43
CA VAL A 128 3.50 -7.06 -12.12
C VAL A 128 3.07 -8.30 -12.90
N SER A 129 3.57 -8.50 -14.13
CA SER A 129 3.35 -9.75 -14.87
C SER A 129 3.98 -10.94 -14.14
N GLU A 130 5.24 -10.82 -13.72
CA GLU A 130 5.94 -11.87 -12.98
C GLU A 130 5.26 -12.17 -11.63
N ALA A 131 4.87 -11.14 -10.89
CA ALA A 131 4.16 -11.31 -9.60
C ALA A 131 2.81 -12.02 -9.78
N ARG A 132 2.13 -11.85 -10.92
CA ARG A 132 0.88 -12.56 -11.26
C ARG A 132 1.09 -14.00 -11.68
N GLU A 133 2.28 -14.35 -12.18
CA GLU A 133 2.65 -15.72 -12.57
C GLU A 133 3.14 -16.59 -11.41
N VAL A 134 3.34 -16.01 -10.22
CA VAL A 134 3.68 -16.78 -9.01
C VAL A 134 2.46 -17.59 -8.54
N GLU A 135 2.41 -18.87 -8.90
CA GLU A 135 1.47 -19.81 -8.30
C GLU A 135 1.83 -19.99 -6.81
N ILE A 136 0.84 -19.83 -5.92
CA ILE A 136 0.96 -19.95 -4.45
C ILE A 136 1.56 -21.32 -4.04
N SER A 137 1.51 -22.33 -4.91
CA SER A 137 2.15 -23.64 -4.73
C SER A 137 3.67 -23.63 -4.69
N SER A 138 4.33 -22.54 -5.10
CA SER A 138 5.80 -22.44 -5.16
C SER A 138 6.43 -21.73 -3.96
N ILE A 139 5.62 -21.26 -3.00
CA ILE A 139 6.12 -20.63 -1.77
C ILE A 139 6.37 -21.75 -0.73
N GLU A 140 7.58 -22.30 -0.71
CA GLU A 140 8.03 -23.14 0.39
C GLU A 140 8.20 -22.26 1.64
N ILE A 141 7.22 -22.31 2.55
CA ILE A 141 7.36 -21.78 3.91
C ILE A 141 8.34 -22.72 4.65
N LYS A 142 9.54 -22.23 4.93
CA LYS A 142 10.58 -22.98 5.66
C LYS A 142 10.72 -22.50 7.10
#